data_AF-A0A962IAX5-F1
#
_entry.id   AF-A0A962IAX5-F1
#
_cell.length_a   1.000
_cell.length_b   1.000
_cell.length_c   1.000
_cell.angle_alpha   90.00
_cell.angle_beta   90.00
_cell.angle_gamma   90.00
#
_symmetry.space_group_name_H-M   'P 1'
#
loop_
_entity.id
_entity.type
_entity.pdbx_description
1 polymer ?
#
loop_
_entity_poly.entity_id
_entity_poly.type
_entity_poly.pdbx_seq_one_letter_code
_entity_poly.pdbx_strand_id
1 'polypeptide(L)' 'HMSAKKTKKPGLIQWLLFGAGPGPGEAPYDKATASEKKAVKCDMCKDLPGGAACVRACPTGAALRISPEDLPQYAFARR' A
#
# COMPACT_ATOMS: atom_id res chain seq x y z
N HIS A 1 -9.60 -9.84 3.11
CA HIS A 1 -8.13 -10.08 3.05
C HIS A 1 -7.34 -8.77 3.12
N MET A 2 -7.59 -7.90 4.11
CA MET A 2 -6.78 -6.68 4.33
C MET A 2 -6.42 -6.64 5.82
N SER A 3 -5.13 -6.72 6.13
CA SER A 3 -4.63 -7.16 7.44
C SER A 3 -4.29 -6.01 8.40
N ALA A 4 -4.63 -6.21 9.68
CA ALA A 4 -4.19 -5.48 10.87
C ALA A 4 -4.41 -6.43 12.07
N LYS A 5 -3.76 -6.32 13.24
CA LYS A 5 -2.78 -5.41 13.82
C LYS A 5 -1.96 -6.24 14.84
N LYS A 6 -0.63 -6.07 14.95
CA LYS A 6 0.17 -6.90 15.88
C LYS A 6 0.45 -6.24 17.23
N THR A 7 0.01 -6.94 18.28
CA THR A 7 0.32 -6.75 19.71
C THR A 7 1.56 -7.55 20.13
N LYS A 8 2.11 -7.30 21.33
CA LYS A 8 3.36 -7.86 21.88
C LYS A 8 3.15 -9.09 22.78
N LYS A 9 4.25 -9.77 23.12
CA LYS A 9 4.33 -10.83 24.16
C LYS A 9 5.68 -10.81 24.92
N PRO A 10 5.81 -11.40 26.13
CA PRO A 10 6.99 -11.44 27.01
C PRO A 10 8.41 -11.38 26.39
N GLY A 11 9.39 -10.81 27.14
CA GLY A 11 10.79 -10.54 26.73
C GLY A 11 11.95 -11.36 27.34
N LEU A 12 12.71 -12.08 26.51
CA LEU A 12 13.91 -12.89 26.78
C LEU A 12 13.98 -13.59 28.16
N ILE A 13 14.75 -13.12 29.15
CA ILE A 13 14.87 -13.80 30.45
C ILE A 13 13.53 -13.72 31.21
N GLN A 14 12.84 -12.58 31.08
CA GLN A 14 11.51 -12.33 31.63
C GLN A 14 10.44 -13.18 30.90
N TRP A 15 10.67 -13.54 29.64
CA TRP A 15 9.88 -14.48 28.84
C TRP A 15 10.16 -15.95 29.18
N LEU A 16 11.37 -16.28 29.64
CA LEU A 16 11.73 -17.62 30.10
C LEU A 16 11.21 -17.93 31.51
N LEU A 17 11.08 -16.92 32.37
CA LEU A 17 10.84 -17.10 33.81
C LEU A 17 9.58 -16.39 34.37
N PHE A 18 9.21 -15.22 33.86
CA PHE A 18 8.35 -14.26 34.60
C PHE A 18 7.20 -13.64 33.78
N GLY A 19 6.90 -14.16 32.59
CA GLY A 19 5.70 -13.82 31.78
C GLY A 19 5.59 -12.39 31.22
N ALA A 20 6.52 -11.47 31.49
CA ALA A 20 6.37 -10.04 31.21
C ALA A 20 7.30 -9.48 30.10
N GLY A 21 6.97 -8.28 29.59
CA GLY A 21 7.76 -7.51 28.61
C GLY A 21 7.40 -7.74 27.13
N PRO A 22 8.11 -7.09 26.19
CA PRO A 22 8.14 -7.48 24.77
C PRO A 22 9.32 -8.38 24.38
N GLY A 23 9.11 -9.29 23.41
CA GLY A 23 10.03 -10.37 23.00
C GLY A 23 11.45 -9.97 22.55
N PRO A 24 12.41 -10.93 22.56
CA PRO A 24 13.67 -10.69 21.85
C PRO A 24 13.34 -10.52 20.36
N GLY A 25 13.68 -9.34 19.81
CA GLY A 25 13.29 -8.90 18.47
C GLY A 25 12.08 -7.94 18.40
N GLU A 26 11.55 -7.47 19.54
CA GLU A 26 10.40 -6.55 19.60
C GLU A 26 10.76 -5.16 20.17
N ALA A 27 9.79 -4.43 20.74
CA ALA A 27 9.92 -3.03 21.19
C ALA A 27 8.89 -2.71 22.29
N PRO A 28 9.11 -1.73 23.19
CA PRO A 28 8.42 -1.59 24.50
C PRO A 28 6.88 -1.45 24.54
N TYR A 29 6.15 -1.30 23.43
CA TYR A 29 4.73 -0.91 23.42
C TYR A 29 3.83 -1.68 22.43
N ASP A 30 2.57 -1.92 22.79
CA ASP A 30 1.49 -2.14 21.81
C ASP A 30 1.27 -0.83 21.05
N LYS A 31 1.18 -0.87 19.72
CA LYS A 31 0.69 0.30 19.00
C LYS A 31 -0.77 0.50 19.41
N ALA A 32 -1.01 1.18 20.52
CA ALA A 32 -2.30 1.80 20.83
C ALA A 32 -2.78 2.45 19.52
N THR A 33 -3.99 2.07 19.09
CA THR A 33 -4.76 2.76 18.05
C THR A 33 -4.15 3.05 16.67
N ALA A 34 -2.93 2.58 16.34
CA ALA A 34 -2.37 2.72 14.99
C ALA A 34 -3.21 1.98 13.94
N SER A 35 -3.65 2.72 12.93
CA SER A 35 -4.41 2.30 11.76
C SER A 35 -3.86 1.04 11.08
N GLU A 36 -4.64 0.51 10.13
CA GLU A 36 -4.17 -0.43 9.10
C GLU A 36 -2.69 -0.14 8.75
N LYS A 37 -1.81 -1.15 8.77
CA LYS A 37 -0.72 -1.12 7.80
C LYS A 37 -1.35 -1.47 6.46
N LYS A 38 -1.99 -0.46 5.86
CA LYS A 38 -2.66 -0.56 4.57
C LYS A 38 -1.62 -0.41 3.48
N ALA A 39 -1.47 -1.44 2.66
CA ALA A 39 -0.77 -1.29 1.40
C ALA A 39 -1.64 -0.43 0.47
N VAL A 40 -1.11 0.71 0.03
CA VAL A 40 -1.76 1.59 -0.93
C VAL A 40 -0.91 1.65 -2.20
N LYS A 41 -1.59 1.59 -3.35
CA LYS A 41 -1.00 1.74 -4.68
C LYS A 41 -1.97 2.51 -5.57
N CYS A 42 -1.49 2.97 -6.72
CA CYS A 42 -2.36 3.50 -7.77
C CYS A 42 -3.48 2.50 -8.08
N ASP A 43 -4.71 2.99 -8.05
CA ASP A 43 -5.94 2.24 -8.30
C ASP A 43 -6.53 2.56 -9.69
N MET A 44 -5.78 3.32 -10.50
CA MET A 44 -6.20 3.83 -11.80
C MET A 44 -7.50 4.66 -11.76
N CYS A 45 -7.78 5.33 -10.63
CA CYS A 45 -8.98 6.16 -10.44
C CYS A 45 -10.27 5.41 -10.78
N LYS A 46 -10.35 4.12 -10.43
CA LYS A 46 -11.46 3.24 -10.83
C LYS A 46 -12.84 3.73 -10.35
N ASP A 47 -12.88 4.52 -9.27
CA ASP A 47 -14.12 5.02 -8.66
C ASP A 47 -14.42 6.48 -9.04
N LEU A 48 -13.59 7.15 -9.85
CA LEU A 48 -13.82 8.54 -10.28
C LEU A 48 -14.55 8.56 -11.63
N PRO A 49 -15.73 9.22 -11.74
CA PRO A 49 -16.48 9.28 -13.00
C PRO A 49 -15.72 10.03 -14.10
N GLY A 50 -14.88 11.00 -13.73
CA GLY A 50 -13.98 11.69 -14.66
C GLY A 50 -12.75 10.87 -15.08
N GLY A 51 -12.64 9.60 -14.68
CA GLY A 51 -11.51 8.74 -15.02
C GLY A 51 -10.18 9.15 -14.39
N ALA A 52 -9.07 8.72 -14.99
CA ALA A 52 -7.71 8.90 -14.48
C ALA A 52 -7.34 10.38 -14.30
N ALA A 53 -7.26 10.84 -13.04
CA ALA A 53 -7.01 12.23 -12.72
C ALA A 53 -5.65 12.73 -13.23
N CYS A 54 -4.60 11.90 -13.13
CA CYS A 54 -3.27 12.22 -13.64
C CYS A 54 -3.24 12.42 -15.16
N VAL A 55 -4.06 11.68 -15.92
CA VAL A 55 -4.18 11.84 -17.38
C VAL A 55 -4.85 13.16 -17.71
N ARG A 56 -5.97 13.49 -17.06
CA ARG A 56 -6.67 14.77 -17.26
C ARG A 56 -5.85 15.99 -16.89
N ALA A 57 -5.02 15.87 -15.85
CA ALA A 57 -4.16 16.96 -15.39
C ALA A 57 -2.92 17.17 -16.26
N CYS A 58 -2.60 16.25 -17.18
CA CYS A 58 -1.35 16.31 -17.95
C CYS A 58 -1.42 17.42 -19.03
N PRO A 59 -0.63 18.50 -18.91
CA PRO A 59 -0.72 19.64 -19.83
C PRO A 59 -0.05 19.38 -21.18
N THR A 60 0.87 18.41 -21.24
CA THR A 60 1.67 18.09 -22.44
C THR A 60 1.09 16.93 -23.26
N GLY A 61 0.08 16.23 -22.74
CA GLY A 61 -0.43 15.01 -23.36
C GLY A 61 0.52 13.81 -23.27
N ALA A 62 1.50 13.82 -22.35
CA ALA A 62 2.41 12.70 -22.13
C ALA A 62 1.73 11.49 -21.47
N ALA A 63 0.75 11.73 -20.59
CA ALA A 63 -0.04 10.67 -19.96
C ALA A 63 -1.35 10.47 -20.72
N LEU A 64 -1.65 9.23 -21.10
CA LEU A 64 -2.91 8.83 -21.72
C LEU A 64 -3.35 7.46 -21.18
N ARG A 65 -4.66 7.19 -21.28
CA ARG A 65 -5.25 5.89 -21.00
C ARG A 65 -5.99 5.42 -22.24
N ILE A 66 -5.59 4.28 -22.77
CA ILE A 66 -6.20 3.64 -23.94
C ILE A 66 -6.60 2.20 -23.59
N SER A 67 -7.47 1.63 -24.43
CA SER A 67 -7.83 0.23 -24.30
C SER A 67 -6.63 -0.66 -24.66
N PRO A 68 -6.55 -1.90 -24.13
CA PRO A 68 -5.51 -2.84 -24.53
C PRO A 68 -5.47 -3.10 -26.04
N GLU A 69 -6.60 -3.04 -26.73
CA GLU A 69 -6.75 -3.29 -28.15
C GLU A 69 -6.10 -2.19 -29.01
N ASP A 70 -6.11 -0.95 -28.52
CA ASP A 70 -5.49 0.21 -29.18
C ASP A 70 -3.96 0.25 -28.96
N LEU A 71 -3.46 -0.48 -27.97
CA LEU A 71 -2.06 -0.42 -27.54
C LEU A 71 -1.05 -0.78 -28.64
N PRO A 72 -1.27 -1.82 -29.49
CA PRO A 72 -0.36 -2.11 -30.59
C PRO A 72 -0.23 -0.93 -31.55
N GLN A 73 -1.36 -0.35 -31.99
CA GLN A 73 -1.37 0.78 -32.92
C GLN A 73 -0.65 1.99 -32.33
N TYR A 74 -0.96 2.31 -31.07
CA TYR A 74 -0.34 3.43 -30.37
C TYR A 74 1.18 3.24 -30.17
N ALA A 75 1.63 2.03 -29.82
CA ALA A 75 3.04 1.72 -29.59
C ALA A 75 3.87 1.79 -30.89
N PHE A 76 3.33 1.32 -32.02
CA PHE A 76 4.03 1.36 -33.31
C PHE A 76 4.08 2.77 -33.90
N ALA A 77 3.05 3.58 -33.71
CA ALA A 77 2.99 4.95 -34.24
C ALA A 77 3.99 5.92 -33.57
N ARG A 78 4.54 5.57 -32.41
CA ARG A 78 5.49 6.43 -31.65
C ARG A 78 6.93 5.87 -31.63
N ARG A 79 7.23 4.92 -32.52
CA ARG A 79 8.59 4.48 -32.82
C ARG A 79 9.21 5.37 -33.88
#